data_AF-H8ZH51-F1
#
_entry.id   AF-H8ZH51-F1
#
_cell.length_a   1.000
_cell.length_b   1.000
_cell.length_c   1.000
_cell.angle_alpha   90.00
_cell.angle_beta   90.00
_cell.angle_gamma   90.00
#
_symmetry.space_group_name_H-M   'P 1'
#
loop_
_entity.id
_entity.type
_entity.pdbx_description
1 polymer ?
#
loop_
_entity_poly.entity_id
_entity_poly.type
_entity_poly.pdbx_seq_one_letter_code
_entity_poly.pdbx_strand_id
1 'polypeptide(L)'
;MIHNLKDSQDIRFMGSVVNFMPLTSICFNVSSLSLCGMPFLAGFYSKDLILEMVCFSWINFLIFILYFVSTGLTASYSFRLFYYSMSG
;
A
#
# COMPACT_ATOMS: atom_id res chain seq x y z
N MET A 1 -4.69 -8.16 14.15
CA MET A 1 -3.69 -7.28 14.79
C MET A 1 -4.26 -6.55 16.00
N ILE A 2 -5.25 -5.66 15.85
CA ILE A 2 -5.71 -4.73 16.90
C ILE A 2 -6.08 -5.42 18.22
N HIS A 3 -6.88 -6.49 18.17
CA HIS A 3 -7.26 -7.23 19.39
C HIS A 3 -6.06 -7.85 20.13
N ASN A 4 -5.07 -8.34 19.39
CA ASN A 4 -3.84 -8.90 19.98
C ASN A 4 -2.91 -7.82 20.54
N LEU A 5 -3.11 -6.56 20.16
CA LEU A 5 -2.37 -5.38 20.62
C LEU A 5 -3.12 -4.63 21.74
N LYS A 6 -4.05 -5.29 22.44
CA LYS A 6 -4.89 -4.68 23.50
C LYS A 6 -5.59 -3.40 23.03
N ASP A 7 -6.13 -3.45 21.81
CA ASP A 7 -6.84 -2.34 21.15
C ASP A 7 -5.99 -1.11 20.83
N SER A 8 -4.65 -1.20 20.94
CA SER A 8 -3.76 -0.15 20.43
C SER A 8 -3.67 -0.18 18.91
N GLN A 9 -4.02 0.94 18.26
CA GLN A 9 -4.01 1.13 16.80
C GLN A 9 -2.84 1.97 16.32
N ASP A 10 -2.10 2.56 17.25
CA ASP A 10 -0.98 3.44 16.96
C ASP A 10 0.17 2.62 16.36
N ILE A 11 0.50 2.92 15.10
CA ILE A 11 1.54 2.24 14.31
C ILE A 11 2.91 2.25 15.02
N ARG A 12 3.16 3.25 15.87
CA ARG A 12 4.39 3.38 16.68
C ARG A 12 4.55 2.26 17.72
N PHE A 13 3.45 1.65 18.15
CA PHE A 13 3.44 0.53 19.09
C PHE A 13 3.27 -0.82 18.39
N MET A 14 3.11 -0.83 17.06
CA MET A 14 2.97 -2.03 16.24
C MET A 14 4.33 -2.52 15.72
N GLY A 15 5.38 -2.43 16.54
CA GLY A 15 6.71 -2.94 16.19
C GLY A 15 6.79 -4.47 16.25
N SER A 16 7.72 -5.04 15.47
CA SER A 16 8.09 -6.45 15.46
C SER A 16 6.94 -7.46 15.30
N VAL A 17 5.88 -7.08 14.57
CA VAL A 17 4.69 -7.96 14.37
C VAL A 17 5.05 -9.28 13.69
N VAL A 18 6.16 -9.29 12.93
CA VAL A 18 6.71 -10.48 12.27
C VAL A 18 6.98 -11.61 13.26
N ASN A 19 7.54 -11.27 14.43
CA ASN A 19 7.95 -12.26 15.43
C ASN A 19 6.75 -12.78 16.23
N PHE A 20 5.80 -11.91 16.56
CA PHE A 20 4.64 -12.27 17.38
C PHE A 20 3.50 -12.92 16.58
N MET A 21 3.30 -12.48 15.33
CA MET A 21 2.19 -12.95 14.48
C MET A 21 2.60 -13.08 13.00
N PRO A 22 3.43 -14.10 12.67
CA PRO A 22 4.06 -14.21 11.35
C PRO A 22 3.04 -14.31 10.21
N LEU A 23 2.00 -15.13 10.35
CA LEU A 23 0.99 -15.30 9.29
C LEU A 23 0.26 -13.98 8.97
N THR A 24 -0.20 -13.26 9.99
CA THR A 24 -0.92 -11.99 9.76
C THR A 24 0.00 -10.90 9.23
N SER A 25 1.28 -10.91 9.60
CA SER A 25 2.26 -9.94 9.08
C SER A 25 2.53 -10.16 7.59
N ILE A 26 2.62 -11.42 7.15
CA ILE A 26 2.81 -11.78 5.74
C ILE A 26 1.59 -11.36 4.91
N CYS A 27 0.38 -11.74 5.33
CA CYS A 27 -0.84 -11.37 4.59
C CYS A 27 -1.01 -9.84 4.49
N PHE A 28 -0.69 -9.11 5.55
CA PHE A 28 -0.77 -7.64 5.58
C PHE A 28 0.28 -6.96 4.70
N ASN A 29 1.49 -7.51 4.64
CA ASN A 29 2.53 -6.97 3.77
C ASN A 29 2.31 -7.32 2.30
N VAL A 30 1.80 -8.51 2.00
CA VAL A 30 1.42 -8.88 0.61
C VAL A 30 0.25 -8.02 0.12
N SER A 31 -0.74 -7.73 0.97
CA SER A 31 -1.86 -6.87 0.59
C SER A 31 -1.47 -5.38 0.44
N SER A 32 -0.53 -4.87 1.25
CA SER A 32 -0.01 -3.51 1.05
C SER A 32 0.86 -3.39 -0.21
N LEU A 33 1.64 -4.43 -0.56
CA LEU A 33 2.39 -4.48 -1.82
C LEU A 33 1.47 -4.58 -3.05
N SER A 34 0.39 -5.36 -2.97
CA SER A 34 -0.59 -5.43 -4.05
C SER A 34 -1.31 -4.09 -4.23
N LEU A 35 -1.61 -3.39 -3.14
CA LEU A 35 -2.21 -2.06 -3.16
C LEU A 35 -1.26 -1.01 -3.78
N CYS A 36 0.05 -1.11 -3.58
CA CYS A 36 1.05 -0.25 -4.23
C CYS A 36 1.23 -0.54 -5.73
N GLY A 37 0.72 -1.66 -6.25
CA GLY A 37 0.83 -2.04 -7.67
C GLY A 37 2.13 -2.77 -8.02
N MET A 38 2.74 -3.49 -7.07
CA MET A 38 3.95 -4.28 -7.31
C MET A 38 3.74 -5.28 -8.48
N PRO A 39 4.75 -5.49 -9.37
CA PRO A 39 4.60 -6.34 -10.55
C PRO A 39 4.17 -7.77 -10.19
N PHE A 40 3.32 -8.36 -11.04
CA PHE A 40 2.72 -9.70 -10.91
C PHE A 40 1.67 -9.90 -9.81
N LEU A 41 1.36 -8.87 -9.01
CA LEU A 41 0.26 -8.91 -8.03
C LEU A 41 -1.04 -8.37 -8.62
N ALA A 42 -2.17 -8.71 -8.01
CA ALA A 42 -3.51 -8.34 -8.52
C ALA A 42 -3.70 -6.83 -8.76
N GLY A 43 -3.02 -5.97 -7.98
CA GLY A 43 -3.12 -4.52 -8.15
C GLY A 43 -2.44 -4.00 -9.41
N PHE A 44 -1.38 -4.66 -9.91
CA PHE A 44 -0.71 -4.31 -11.16
C PHE A 44 -1.68 -4.41 -12.35
N TYR A 45 -2.41 -5.53 -12.44
CA TYR A 45 -3.35 -5.79 -13.54
C TYR A 45 -4.51 -4.80 -13.64
N SER A 46 -4.85 -4.10 -12.55
CA SER A 46 -5.90 -3.07 -12.57
C SER A 46 -5.30 -1.68 -12.69
N LYS A 47 -4.35 -1.31 -11.81
CA LYS A 47 -3.82 0.05 -11.74
C LYS A 47 -3.02 0.45 -12.97
N ASP A 48 -2.22 -0.45 -13.55
CA ASP A 48 -1.40 -0.11 -14.72
C ASP A 48 -2.27 0.06 -15.97
N LEU A 49 -3.27 -0.81 -16.16
CA LEU A 49 -4.25 -0.63 -17.24
C LEU A 49 -5.02 0.69 -17.10
N ILE A 50 -5.42 1.07 -15.89
CA ILE A 50 -6.10 2.36 -15.66
C ILE A 50 -5.15 3.53 -15.96
N LEU A 51 -3.89 3.46 -15.54
CA LEU A 51 -2.87 4.47 -15.84
C LEU A 51 -2.66 4.62 -17.36
N GLU A 52 -2.54 3.52 -18.09
CA GLU A 52 -2.43 3.54 -19.55
C GLU A 52 -3.65 4.20 -20.20
N MET A 53 -4.87 3.82 -19.78
CA MET A 53 -6.11 4.41 -20.31
C MET A 53 -6.21 5.91 -20.01
N VAL A 54 -5.73 6.36 -18.85
CA VAL A 54 -5.66 7.80 -18.50
C VAL A 54 -4.66 8.54 -19.38
N CYS A 55 -3.54 7.91 -19.75
CA CYS A 55 -2.56 8.50 -20.67
C CYS A 55 -3.07 8.62 -22.11
N PHE A 56 -3.89 7.67 -22.58
CA PHE A 56 -4.43 7.68 -23.95
C PHE A 56 -5.71 8.52 -24.09
N SER A 57 -6.42 8.79 -23.00
CA SER A 57 -7.67 9.54 -23.04
C SER A 57 -7.46 11.05 -22.98
N TRP A 58 -8.40 11.78 -23.57
CA TRP A 58 -8.40 13.24 -23.60
C TRP A 58 -8.94 13.81 -22.27
N ILE A 59 -8.21 13.58 -21.18
CA ILE A 59 -8.54 14.07 -19.84
C ILE A 59 -7.93 15.47 -19.64
N ASN A 60 -8.59 16.31 -18.82
CA ASN A 60 -8.08 17.62 -18.46
C ASN A 60 -6.72 17.51 -17.73
N PHE A 61 -5.77 18.39 -18.07
CA PHE A 61 -4.40 18.36 -17.55
C PHE A 61 -4.32 18.40 -16.01
N LEU A 62 -5.23 19.11 -15.36
CA LEU A 62 -5.33 19.15 -13.89
C LEU A 62 -5.65 17.77 -13.29
N ILE A 63 -6.59 17.04 -13.89
CA ILE A 63 -7.00 15.70 -13.41
C ILE A 63 -5.85 14.71 -13.63
N PHE A 64 -5.15 14.82 -14.76
CA PHE A 64 -3.98 14.02 -15.06
C PHE A 64 -2.89 14.18 -13.99
N ILE A 65 -2.49 15.42 -13.65
CA ILE A 65 -1.49 15.68 -12.61
C ILE A 65 -1.93 15.12 -11.26
N LEU A 66 -3.17 15.40 -10.84
CA LEU A 66 -3.67 14.93 -9.55
C LEU A 66 -3.67 13.40 -9.47
N TYR A 67 -3.97 12.71 -10.57
CA TYR A 67 -3.94 11.26 -10.62
C TYR A 67 -2.53 10.70 -10.40
N PHE A 68 -1.52 11.23 -11.08
CA PHE A 68 -0.12 10.81 -10.89
C PHE A 68 0.43 11.13 -9.49
N VAL A 69 0.08 12.28 -8.93
CA VAL A 69 0.46 12.60 -7.54
C VAL A 69 -0.22 11.64 -6.57
N SER A 70 -1.48 11.29 -6.80
CA SER A 70 -2.21 10.36 -5.94
C SER A 70 -1.60 8.96 -5.93
N THR A 71 -1.17 8.43 -7.09
CA THR A 71 -0.51 7.12 -7.17
C THR A 71 0.84 7.14 -6.46
N GLY A 72 1.62 8.22 -6.59
CA GLY A 72 2.85 8.42 -5.83
C GLY A 72 2.65 8.46 -4.32
N LEU A 73 1.61 9.18 -3.84
CA LEU A 73 1.23 9.17 -2.43
C LEU A 73 0.80 7.79 -1.96
N THR A 74 0.21 6.96 -2.83
CA THR A 74 -0.14 5.59 -2.44
C THR A 74 1.07 4.70 -2.18
N ALA A 75 2.12 4.89 -2.96
CA ALA A 75 3.38 4.21 -2.73
C ALA A 75 4.02 4.67 -1.41
N SER A 76 4.06 5.98 -1.14
CA SER A 76 4.72 6.52 0.05
C SER A 76 4.09 6.03 1.36
N TYR A 77 2.75 5.97 1.47
CA TYR A 77 2.13 5.41 2.67
C TYR A 77 2.36 3.90 2.80
N SER A 78 2.37 3.17 1.67
CA SER A 78 2.56 1.71 1.69
C SER A 78 3.95 1.36 2.20
N PHE A 79 4.98 2.09 1.75
CA PHE A 79 6.35 1.95 2.27
C PHE A 79 6.45 2.31 3.75
N ARG A 80 5.81 3.39 4.20
CA ARG A 80 5.78 3.77 5.61
C ARG A 80 5.22 2.64 6.48
N LEU A 81 4.09 2.06 6.06
CA LEU A 81 3.42 0.99 6.78
C LEU A 81 4.23 -0.30 6.78
N PHE A 82 4.90 -0.64 5.67
CA PHE A 82 5.82 -1.76 5.59
C PHE A 82 7.02 -1.60 6.55
N TYR A 83 7.59 -0.40 6.64
CA TYR A 83 8.73 -0.12 7.53
C TYR A 83 8.36 -0.36 9.00
N TYR A 84 7.23 0.20 9.45
CA TYR A 84 6.80 0.02 10.84
C TYR A 84 6.34 -1.40 11.16
N SER A 85 5.76 -2.14 10.22
CA SER A 85 5.29 -3.52 10.47
C SER A 85 6.43 -4.54 10.56
N MET A 86 7.51 -4.35 9.79
CA MET A 86 8.63 -5.29 9.69
C MET A 86 9.80 -4.94 10.61
N SER A 87 10.15 -3.67 10.72
CA SER A 87 11.39 -3.20 11.38
C SER A 87 11.18 -2.28 12.58
N GLY A 88 9.93 -1.89 12.85
CA GLY A 88 9.55 -1.12 14.03
C GLY A 88 9.67 -1.91 15.33
#